data_AF-A0A835XGV8-F1
#
_entry.id   AF-A0A835XGV8-F1
#
_cell.length_a   1.000
_cell.length_b   1.000
_cell.length_c   1.000
_cell.angle_alpha   90.00
_cell.angle_beta   90.00
_cell.angle_gamma   90.00
#
_symmetry.space_group_name_H-M   'P 1'
#
loop_
_entity.id
_entity.type
_entity.pdbx_description
1 polymer ?
#
loop_
_entity_poly.entity_id
_entity_poly.type
_entity_poly.pdbx_seq_one_letter_code
_entity_poly.pdbx_strand_id
1 'polypeptide(L)'
;MAFILFKPKIRSKLALSQKFPEKRKASFTKTWCLTIQILHYEFLGPIKLSEWGPPMEEVVYIILERDKDIFNILYVDQTDKTDEKDFFTKNEKFKCWISHAISENHLYLSILPMWKSDKKERERIVYKTISKYNPICNQKNE
;
A
#
# COMPACT_ATOMS: atom_id res chain seq x y z
N MET A 1 25.30 -26.05 -11.11
CA MET A 1 23.86 -25.68 -11.15
C MET A 1 23.23 -26.12 -9.84
N ALA A 2 22.75 -25.17 -9.02
CA ALA A 2 21.78 -25.42 -7.96
C ALA A 2 21.20 -24.06 -7.54
N PHE A 3 20.04 -23.72 -8.09
CA PHE A 3 19.23 -22.58 -7.64
C PHE A 3 18.47 -23.01 -6.38
N ILE A 4 18.87 -22.53 -5.21
CA ILE A 4 18.05 -22.62 -4.00
C ILE A 4 17.14 -21.39 -4.00
N LEU A 5 15.87 -21.61 -4.34
CA LEU A 5 14.79 -20.64 -4.24
C LEU A 5 14.43 -20.44 -2.75
N PHE A 6 15.02 -19.42 -2.11
CA PHE A 6 14.54 -18.94 -0.82
C PHE A 6 13.38 -17.96 -1.05
N LYS A 7 12.14 -18.41 -0.81
CA LYS A 7 10.97 -17.53 -0.65
C LYS A 7 11.09 -16.80 0.69
N PRO A 8 11.07 -15.46 0.76
CA PRO A 8 11.04 -14.76 2.04
C PRO A 8 9.61 -14.76 2.58
N LYS A 9 9.37 -15.58 3.61
CA LYS A 9 8.16 -15.56 4.44
C LYS A 9 8.30 -14.39 5.42
N ILE A 10 7.45 -13.37 5.26
CA ILE A 10 7.46 -12.17 6.10
C ILE A 10 6.91 -12.56 7.49
N ARG A 11 7.72 -12.37 8.53
CA ARG A 11 7.35 -12.59 9.93
C ARG A 11 7.02 -11.23 10.55
N SER A 12 5.78 -11.03 10.95
CA SER A 12 5.33 -9.83 11.65
C SER A 12 6.11 -9.67 12.96
N LYS A 13 6.77 -8.53 13.12
CA LYS A 13 7.30 -8.07 14.41
C LYS A 13 6.42 -6.91 14.89
N LEU A 14 6.00 -6.96 16.14
CA LEU A 14 5.39 -5.82 16.84
C LEU A 14 6.42 -4.67 16.86
N ALA A 15 6.07 -3.52 16.32
CA ALA A 15 6.90 -2.31 16.39
C ALA A 15 6.11 -1.13 16.99
N LEU A 16 6.89 -0.26 17.62
CA LEU A 16 6.54 0.82 18.55
C LEU A 16 5.54 1.86 18.03
N SER A 17 4.83 2.45 19.00
CA SER A 17 3.95 3.61 18.90
C SER A 17 4.54 4.77 18.06
N GLN A 18 3.97 4.99 16.88
CA GLN A 18 4.14 6.22 16.11
C GLN A 18 3.09 7.25 16.58
N LYS A 19 3.55 8.45 16.97
CA LYS A 19 2.65 9.57 17.34
C LYS A 19 2.13 10.25 16.08
N PHE A 20 0.83 10.10 15.85
CA PHE A 20 0.08 10.84 14.83
C PHE A 20 -0.23 12.28 15.28
N PRO A 21 -0.18 13.29 14.39
CA PRO A 21 -0.62 14.65 14.70
C PRO A 21 -2.14 14.71 14.94
N GLU A 22 -2.51 15.22 16.12
CA GLU A 22 -3.84 15.16 16.74
C GLU A 22 -4.83 16.20 16.17
N LYS A 23 -5.04 16.25 14.85
CA LYS A 23 -6.04 17.17 14.26
C LYS A 23 -6.77 16.55 13.07
N ARG A 24 -7.61 15.55 13.35
CA ARG A 24 -8.93 15.27 12.75
C ARG A 24 -9.41 13.92 13.27
N LYS A 25 -10.44 13.92 14.12
CA LYS A 25 -11.11 12.70 14.60
C LYS A 25 -11.94 12.10 13.46
N ALA A 26 -11.30 11.38 12.54
CA ALA A 26 -11.99 10.28 11.89
C ALA A 26 -12.13 9.17 12.95
N SER A 27 -13.33 8.61 13.11
CA SER A 27 -13.59 7.53 14.06
C SER A 27 -12.86 6.27 13.62
N PHE A 28 -11.57 6.17 13.94
CA PHE A 28 -10.81 4.93 13.83
C PHE A 28 -11.28 4.03 14.97
N THR A 29 -12.29 3.21 14.69
CA THR A 29 -12.72 2.14 15.60
C THR A 29 -11.57 1.15 15.76
N LYS A 30 -10.88 1.24 16.91
CA LYS A 30 -10.05 0.25 17.63
C LYS A 30 -9.54 -0.98 16.85
N THR A 31 -9.10 -0.79 15.62
CA THR A 31 -8.39 -1.78 14.82
C THR A 31 -6.94 -1.57 15.20
N TRP A 32 -6.33 -2.60 15.81
CA TRP A 32 -4.90 -2.62 16.05
C TRP A 32 -4.19 -2.08 14.81
N CYS A 33 -3.40 -1.02 14.97
CA CYS A 33 -2.66 -0.41 13.86
C CYS A 33 -1.62 -1.44 13.41
N LEU A 34 -2.05 -2.34 12.54
CA LEU A 34 -1.17 -3.30 11.91
C LEU A 34 -0.24 -2.52 11.00
N THR A 35 1.00 -2.97 10.95
CA THR A 35 1.99 -2.49 10.01
C THR A 35 2.51 -3.67 9.21
N ILE A 36 2.88 -3.41 7.95
CA ILE A 36 3.55 -4.38 7.10
C ILE A 36 4.90 -3.84 6.67
N GLN A 37 5.89 -4.74 6.61
CA GLN A 37 7.22 -4.39 6.18
C GLN A 37 7.35 -4.63 4.67
N ILE A 38 7.59 -3.56 3.91
CA ILE A 38 7.88 -3.61 2.48
C ILE A 38 9.23 -2.93 2.25
N LEU A 39 10.17 -3.66 1.64
CA LEU A 39 11.59 -3.31 1.66
C LEU A 39 12.11 -3.17 3.11
N HIS A 40 12.53 -1.96 3.50
CA HIS A 40 12.97 -1.57 4.84
C HIS A 40 12.02 -0.54 5.47
N TYR A 41 10.85 -0.33 4.87
CA TYR A 41 9.86 0.65 5.33
C TYR A 41 8.71 -0.05 6.03
N GLU A 42 8.17 0.60 7.06
CA GLU A 42 6.98 0.17 7.78
C GLU A 42 5.77 0.91 7.22
N PHE A 43 4.97 0.21 6.43
CA PHE A 43 3.70 0.71 5.94
C PHE A 43 2.61 0.46 6.97
N LEU A 44 1.71 1.42 7.13
CA LEU A 44 0.50 1.30 7.90
C LEU A 44 -0.54 0.48 7.13
N GLY A 45 -1.27 -0.38 7.83
CA GLY A 45 -2.24 -1.30 7.24
C GLY A 45 -1.75 -2.76 7.26
N PRO A 46 -2.42 -3.66 6.52
CA PRO A 46 -3.34 -3.38 5.43
C PRO A 46 -4.78 -3.15 5.90
N ILE A 47 -5.42 -2.08 5.42
CA ILE A 47 -6.87 -1.80 5.61
C ILE A 47 -7.63 -2.16 4.33
N LYS A 48 -8.92 -2.46 4.40
CA LYS A 48 -9.69 -2.67 3.16
C LYS A 48 -9.76 -1.37 2.37
N LEU A 49 -9.69 -1.44 1.05
CA LEU A 49 -9.78 -0.27 0.18
C LEU A 49 -11.14 0.45 0.34
N SER A 50 -12.21 -0.29 0.61
CA SER A 50 -13.55 0.25 0.87
C SER A 50 -13.71 0.91 2.24
N GLU A 51 -12.82 0.60 3.19
CA GLU A 51 -12.79 1.21 4.53
C GLU A 51 -11.89 2.46 4.57
N TRP A 52 -11.12 2.70 3.49
CA TRP A 52 -10.32 3.91 3.38
C TRP A 52 -11.20 5.15 3.17
N GLY A 53 -10.75 6.29 3.72
CA GLY A 53 -11.32 7.60 3.44
C GLY A 53 -10.25 8.69 3.39
N PRO A 54 -10.48 9.78 2.64
CA PRO A 54 -9.58 10.94 2.59
C PRO A 54 -9.49 11.63 3.96
N PRO A 55 -8.44 12.43 4.23
CA PRO A 55 -7.39 12.87 3.29
C PRO A 55 -6.16 11.95 3.25
N MET A 56 -5.44 11.96 2.13
CA MET A 56 -4.05 11.51 2.05
C MET A 56 -3.15 12.69 1.71
N GLU A 57 -1.99 12.77 2.36
CA GLU A 57 -1.02 13.84 2.15
C GLU A 57 0.40 13.28 2.23
N GLU A 58 1.14 13.43 1.15
CA GLU A 58 2.54 13.07 0.97
C GLU A 58 2.80 11.61 1.34
N VAL A 59 2.15 10.69 0.61
CA VAL A 59 2.20 9.25 0.93
C VAL A 59 2.66 8.42 -0.26
N VAL A 60 3.33 7.31 0.04
CA VAL A 60 3.45 6.18 -0.88
C VAL A 60 2.37 5.16 -0.51
N TYR A 61 1.60 4.70 -1.47
CA TYR A 61 0.53 3.74 -1.23
C TYR A 61 0.72 2.48 -2.06
N ILE A 62 0.23 1.37 -1.52
CA ILE A 62 0.32 0.05 -2.11
C ILE A 62 -1.07 -0.58 -2.10
N ILE A 63 -1.51 -1.00 -3.28
CA ILE A 63 -2.71 -1.79 -3.47
C ILE A 63 -2.33 -3.26 -3.41
N LEU A 64 -3.00 -3.96 -2.51
CA LEU A 64 -2.78 -5.36 -2.22
C LEU A 64 -4.06 -6.13 -2.52
N GLU A 65 -3.91 -7.36 -2.97
CA GLU A 65 -4.98 -8.35 -2.91
C GLU A 65 -4.75 -9.26 -1.72
N ARG A 66 -5.81 -9.58 -0.97
CA ARG A 66 -5.76 -10.67 0.02
C ARG A 66 -6.36 -11.94 -0.56
N ASP A 67 -5.52 -12.95 -0.78
CA ASP A 67 -5.95 -14.33 -1.01
C ASP A 67 -5.73 -15.13 0.28
N LYS A 68 -6.83 -15.51 0.95
CA LYS A 68 -6.84 -16.15 2.27
C LYS A 68 -6.07 -15.33 3.30
N ASP A 69 -4.81 -15.66 3.56
CA ASP A 69 -3.92 -15.01 4.53
C ASP A 69 -2.63 -14.47 3.89
N ILE A 70 -2.58 -14.38 2.56
CA ILE A 70 -1.44 -13.88 1.81
C ILE A 70 -1.85 -12.56 1.15
N PHE A 71 -1.00 -11.53 1.32
CA PHE A 71 -1.16 -10.25 0.64
C PHE A 71 -0.24 -10.20 -0.58
N ASN A 72 -0.82 -10.09 -1.77
CA ASN A 72 -0.11 -9.94 -3.04
C ASN A 72 -0.07 -8.47 -3.43
N ILE A 73 1.10 -7.97 -3.86
CA ILE A 73 1.24 -6.58 -4.31
C ILE A 73 0.74 -6.46 -5.76
N LEU A 74 -0.35 -5.73 -5.96
CA LEU A 74 -0.92 -5.47 -7.28
C LEU A 74 -0.37 -4.19 -7.88
N TYR A 75 -0.28 -3.12 -7.09
CA TYR A 75 0.10 -1.80 -7.56
C TYR A 75 0.78 -0.97 -6.47
N VAL A 76 1.69 -0.10 -6.88
CA VAL A 76 2.47 0.80 -6.01
C VAL A 76 2.58 2.16 -6.69
N ASP A 77 2.28 3.22 -5.96
CA ASP A 77 2.40 4.59 -6.46
C ASP A 77 2.47 5.59 -5.30
N GLN A 78 2.52 6.87 -5.60
CA GLN A 78 2.61 7.95 -4.63
C GLN A 78 1.60 9.05 -4.92
N THR A 79 1.26 9.84 -3.90
CA THR A 79 0.41 11.01 -4.06
C THR A 79 0.87 12.15 -3.15
N ASP A 80 0.82 13.37 -3.68
CA ASP A 80 1.17 14.59 -2.94
C ASP A 80 0.05 14.96 -1.99
N LYS A 81 -1.19 15.03 -2.50
CA LYS A 81 -2.38 15.28 -1.69
C LYS A 81 -3.63 14.83 -2.45
N THR A 82 -4.55 14.19 -1.74
CA THR A 82 -5.89 13.94 -2.27
C THR A 82 -6.92 13.97 -1.15
N ASP A 83 -8.01 14.67 -1.44
CA ASP A 83 -9.22 14.75 -0.62
C ASP A 83 -10.42 14.06 -1.32
N GLU A 84 -10.19 13.46 -2.51
CA GLU A 84 -11.22 12.82 -3.33
C GLU A 84 -11.58 11.43 -2.77
N LYS A 85 -12.87 11.20 -2.50
CA LYS A 85 -13.36 9.89 -2.03
C LYS A 85 -13.24 8.79 -3.09
N ASP A 86 -13.33 9.18 -4.36
CA ASP A 86 -13.27 8.31 -5.54
C ASP A 86 -11.88 8.28 -6.19
N PHE A 87 -10.85 8.75 -5.48
CA PHE A 87 -9.46 8.77 -5.96
C PHE A 87 -9.00 7.42 -6.53
N PHE A 88 -9.31 6.31 -5.83
CA PHE A 88 -8.91 4.97 -6.26
C PHE A 88 -9.74 4.42 -7.41
N THR A 89 -11.04 4.69 -7.43
CA THR A 89 -11.95 4.16 -8.47
C THR A 89 -11.79 4.89 -9.80
N LYS A 90 -11.39 6.17 -9.77
CA LYS A 90 -11.02 6.96 -10.95
C LYS A 90 -9.65 6.61 -11.54
N ASN A 91 -8.81 5.87 -10.83
CA ASN A 91 -7.49 5.53 -11.30
C ASN A 91 -7.57 4.63 -12.55
N GLU A 92 -6.79 4.93 -13.59
CA GLU A 92 -6.77 4.15 -14.83
C GLU A 92 -6.41 2.67 -14.59
N LYS A 93 -5.60 2.39 -13.55
CA LYS A 93 -5.18 1.06 -13.16
C LYS A 93 -6.21 0.31 -12.30
N PHE A 94 -7.30 0.96 -11.89
CA PHE A 94 -8.36 0.34 -11.08
C PHE A 94 -8.94 -0.91 -11.74
N LYS A 95 -9.13 -0.86 -13.07
CA LYS A 95 -9.57 -2.02 -13.87
C LYS A 95 -8.62 -3.22 -13.74
N CYS A 96 -7.31 -2.97 -13.74
CA CYS A 96 -6.30 -4.01 -13.56
C CYS A 96 -6.34 -4.59 -12.14
N TRP A 97 -6.54 -3.75 -11.12
CA TRP A 97 -6.61 -4.23 -9.73
C TRP A 97 -7.79 -5.18 -9.55
N ILE A 98 -8.96 -4.82 -10.07
CA ILE A 98 -10.16 -5.68 -9.99
C ILE A 98 -10.00 -6.96 -10.79
N SER A 99 -9.38 -6.92 -11.99
CA SER A 99 -9.23 -8.12 -12.81
C SER A 99 -8.30 -9.16 -12.20
N HIS A 100 -7.36 -8.73 -11.35
CA HIS A 100 -6.44 -9.62 -10.63
C HIS A 100 -6.87 -9.93 -9.21
N ALA A 101 -7.83 -9.18 -8.65
CA ALA A 101 -8.42 -9.49 -7.37
C ALA A 101 -9.58 -10.49 -7.51
N ILE A 102 -9.76 -11.38 -6.53
CA ILE A 102 -10.96 -12.24 -6.45
C ILE A 102 -12.25 -11.39 -6.49
N SER A 103 -12.25 -10.25 -5.81
CA SER A 103 -13.30 -9.22 -5.91
C SER A 103 -12.83 -7.89 -5.32
N GLU A 104 -13.60 -6.82 -5.51
CA GLU A 104 -13.32 -5.49 -4.94
C GLU A 104 -13.13 -5.53 -3.40
N ASN A 105 -13.85 -6.43 -2.71
CA ASN A 105 -13.75 -6.60 -1.25
C ASN A 105 -12.45 -7.25 -0.78
N HIS A 106 -11.65 -7.78 -1.71
CA HIS A 106 -10.32 -8.36 -1.44
C HIS A 106 -9.19 -7.37 -1.74
N LEU A 107 -9.52 -6.14 -2.13
CA LEU A 107 -8.53 -5.08 -2.27
C LEU A 107 -8.25 -4.44 -0.91
N TYR A 108 -6.97 -4.34 -0.61
CA TYR A 108 -6.44 -3.73 0.60
C TYR A 108 -5.45 -2.64 0.23
N LEU A 109 -5.29 -1.71 1.15
CA LEU A 109 -4.47 -0.53 1.03
C LEU A 109 -3.46 -0.53 2.17
N SER A 110 -2.21 -0.30 1.83
CA SER A 110 -1.15 0.02 2.79
C SER A 110 -0.49 1.33 2.43
N ILE A 111 -0.20 2.14 3.44
CA ILE A 111 0.23 3.53 3.25
C ILE A 111 1.51 3.75 4.03
N LEU A 112 2.49 4.39 3.40
CA LEU A 112 3.66 4.95 4.06
C LEU A 112 3.53 6.48 4.05
N PRO A 113 3.11 7.09 5.18
CA PRO A 113 3.12 8.53 5.32
C PRO A 113 4.56 9.05 5.28
N MET A 114 4.80 10.09 4.49
CA MET A 114 6.09 10.73 4.35
C MET A 114 5.94 12.25 4.44
N TRP A 115 5.54 12.75 5.60
CA TRP A 115 5.34 14.17 5.83
C TRP A 115 6.58 14.99 5.47
N LYS A 116 6.37 16.08 4.72
CA LYS A 116 7.38 17.00 4.20
C LYS A 116 8.42 16.36 3.28
N SER A 117 8.17 15.16 2.78
CA SER A 117 9.04 14.57 1.76
C SER A 117 8.84 15.26 0.41
N ASP A 118 9.89 15.29 -0.40
CA ASP A 118 9.74 15.71 -1.79
C ASP A 118 9.17 14.57 -2.66
N LYS A 119 8.68 14.92 -3.84
CA LYS A 119 8.13 13.95 -4.79
C LYS A 119 9.19 12.91 -5.22
N LYS A 120 10.46 13.32 -5.36
CA LYS A 120 11.56 12.44 -5.83
C LYS A 120 11.89 11.37 -4.80
N GLU A 121 11.81 11.66 -3.51
CA GLU A 121 11.99 10.71 -2.42
C GLU A 121 10.92 9.62 -2.46
N ARG A 122 9.65 10.03 -2.64
CA ARG A 122 8.53 9.08 -2.81
C ARG A 122 8.69 8.24 -4.08
N GLU A 123 9.02 8.86 -5.20
CA GLU A 123 9.28 8.18 -6.48
C GLU A 123 10.42 7.14 -6.35
N ARG A 124 11.48 7.43 -5.60
CA ARG A 124 12.57 6.47 -5.34
C ARG A 124 12.07 5.23 -4.61
N ILE A 125 11.14 5.38 -3.67
CA ILE A 125 10.56 4.24 -2.94
C ILE A 125 9.63 3.44 -3.84
N VAL A 126 8.78 4.12 -4.62
CA VAL A 126 7.93 3.49 -5.64
C VAL A 126 8.78 2.67 -6.60
N TYR A 127 9.81 3.27 -7.20
CA TYR A 127 10.71 2.59 -8.14
C TYR A 127 11.39 1.37 -7.52
N LYS A 128 11.96 1.49 -6.31
CA LYS A 128 12.58 0.35 -5.61
C LYS A 128 11.59 -0.77 -5.33
N THR A 129 10.36 -0.43 -4.99
CA THR A 129 9.30 -1.40 -4.68
C THR A 129 8.87 -2.11 -5.95
N ILE A 130 8.62 -1.38 -7.05
CA ILE A 130 8.29 -1.95 -8.36
C ILE A 130 9.42 -2.86 -8.84
N SER A 131 10.67 -2.42 -8.77
CA SER A 131 11.83 -3.21 -9.21
C SER A 131 12.00 -4.51 -8.42
N LYS A 132 11.69 -4.52 -7.12
CA LYS A 132 11.85 -5.72 -6.27
C LYS A 132 10.69 -6.70 -6.40
N TYR A 133 9.45 -6.20 -6.43
CA TYR A 133 8.25 -7.03 -6.33
C TYR A 133 7.55 -7.26 -7.68
N ASN A 134 7.90 -6.47 -8.70
CA ASN A 134 7.34 -6.52 -10.05
C ASN A 134 5.79 -6.60 -10.08
N PRO A 135 5.07 -5.62 -9.49
CA PRO A 135 3.62 -5.67 -9.40
C PRO A 135 2.97 -5.67 -10.79
N ILE A 136 2.01 -6.57 -10.98
CA ILE A 136 1.40 -6.81 -12.30
C ILE A 136 0.74 -5.55 -12.88
N CYS A 137 0.11 -4.72 -12.05
CA CYS A 137 -0.60 -3.52 -12.54
C CYS A 137 0.29 -2.28 -12.67
N ASN A 138 1.56 -2.34 -12.26
CA ASN A 138 2.54 -1.28 -12.53
C ASN A 138 3.23 -1.44 -13.88
N GLN A 139 3.15 -2.62 -14.48
CA GLN A 139 3.72 -2.85 -15.80
C GLN A 139 2.98 -2.00 -16.83
N LYS A 140 3.73 -1.41 -17.75
CA LYS A 140 3.14 -0.86 -18.97
C LYS A 140 2.80 -2.08 -19.80
N ASN A 141 1.51 -2.30 -20.06
CA ASN A 141 1.11 -3.22 -21.11
C ASN A 141 1.76 -2.69 -22.39
N GLU A 142 2.74 -3.42 -22.91
CA GLU A 142 3.40 -3.16 -24.18
C GLU A 142 2.42 -3.30 -25.34
#